data_AF-A0A3D3XGB8-F1
#
_entry.id   AF-A0A3D3XGB8-F1
#
_cell.length_a   1.000
_cell.length_b   1.000
_cell.length_c   1.000
_cell.angle_alpha   90.00
_cell.angle_beta   90.00
_cell.angle_gamma   90.00
#
_symmetry.space_group_name_H-M   'P 1'
#
loop_
_entity.id
_entity.type
_entity.pdbx_description
1 polymer ?
#
loop_
_entity_poly.entity_id
_entity_poly.type
_entity_poly.pdbx_seq_one_letter_code
_entity_poly.pdbx_strand_id
1 'polypeptide(L)'
;GALAAKIFPAETLGPKYVNAIKAPLPNVKIAPTGGVSAERMRAYLEAGADAFGLGSPLFPAGAVQASDWAIIEKEARTFTNAYTLFDRLE
;
A
#
# COMPACT_ATOMS: atom_id res chain seq x y z
N GLY A 1 10.47 -17.56 -11.68
CA GLY A 1 9.12 -16.93 -11.65
C GLY A 1 9.24 -15.50 -11.16
N ALA A 2 8.11 -14.81 -10.91
CA ALA A 2 8.12 -13.46 -10.36
C ALA A 2 8.44 -13.46 -8.85
N LEU A 3 9.15 -12.43 -8.38
CA LEU A 3 9.50 -12.26 -6.96
C LEU A 3 8.33 -11.73 -6.12
N ALA A 4 7.47 -10.91 -6.73
CA ALA A 4 6.26 -10.37 -6.13
C ALA A 4 5.22 -10.08 -7.21
N ALA A 5 3.94 -10.02 -6.82
CA ALA A 5 2.82 -9.72 -7.68
C ALA A 5 2.14 -8.41 -7.24
N LYS A 6 1.92 -7.51 -8.21
CA LYS A 6 1.06 -6.34 -8.04
C LYS A 6 -0.39 -6.77 -8.16
N ILE A 7 -1.22 -6.33 -7.21
CA ILE A 7 -2.67 -6.51 -7.27
C ILE A 7 -3.30 -5.14 -7.48
N PHE A 8 -4.02 -4.99 -8.58
CA PHE A 8 -4.59 -3.73 -9.04
C PHE A 8 -5.96 -3.96 -9.69
N PRO A 9 -6.95 -3.07 -9.47
CA PRO A 9 -6.92 -1.91 -8.57
C PRO A 9 -7.27 -2.31 -7.13
N ALA A 10 -6.39 -1.98 -6.18
CA ALA A 10 -6.58 -2.35 -4.77
C ALA A 10 -7.87 -1.74 -4.20
N GLU A 11 -8.16 -0.46 -4.48
CA GLU A 11 -9.36 0.22 -3.99
C GLU A 11 -10.67 -0.56 -4.18
N THR A 12 -10.84 -1.20 -5.35
CA THR A 12 -12.03 -2.00 -5.70
C THR A 12 -11.95 -3.43 -5.19
N LEU A 13 -10.78 -4.07 -5.27
CA LEU A 13 -10.60 -5.47 -4.88
C LEU A 13 -10.63 -5.68 -3.36
N GLY A 14 -10.09 -4.72 -2.61
CA GLY A 14 -10.09 -4.72 -1.15
C GLY A 14 -9.16 -5.77 -0.50
N PRO A 15 -8.98 -5.70 0.82
CA PRO A 15 -8.13 -6.64 1.56
C PRO A 15 -8.55 -8.11 1.46
N LYS A 16 -9.86 -8.37 1.38
CA LYS A 16 -10.39 -9.74 1.25
C LYS A 16 -9.83 -10.48 0.04
N TYR A 17 -9.55 -9.78 -1.05
CA TYR A 17 -8.96 -10.39 -2.23
C TYR A 17 -7.50 -10.81 -2.01
N VAL A 18 -6.72 -10.02 -1.24
CA VAL A 18 -5.35 -10.41 -0.84
C VAL A 18 -5.39 -11.69 0.00
N ASN A 19 -6.27 -11.73 1.01
CA ASN A 19 -6.45 -12.91 1.83
C ASN A 19 -6.85 -14.15 1.01
N ALA A 20 -7.77 -13.98 0.04
CA ALA A 20 -8.19 -15.06 -0.85
C ALA A 20 -7.06 -15.61 -1.73
N ILE A 21 -6.09 -14.80 -2.14
CA ILE A 21 -4.88 -15.27 -2.85
C ILE A 21 -3.92 -15.97 -1.89
N LYS A 22 -3.71 -15.40 -0.69
CA LYS A 22 -2.78 -15.92 0.30
C LYS A 22 -3.20 -17.27 0.86
N ALA A 23 -4.50 -17.57 0.90
CA ALA A 23 -5.02 -18.86 1.38
C ALA A 23 -4.43 -20.07 0.62
N PRO A 24 -4.49 -20.16 -0.73
CA PRO A 24 -3.82 -21.21 -1.49
C PRO A 24 -2.34 -20.94 -1.76
N LEU A 25 -1.88 -19.69 -1.71
CA LEU A 25 -0.51 -19.28 -2.10
C LEU A 25 0.18 -18.46 -0.98
N PRO A 26 0.43 -19.04 0.21
CA PRO A 26 0.88 -18.29 1.39
C PRO A 26 2.24 -17.60 1.20
N ASN A 27 3.09 -18.17 0.35
CA ASN A 27 4.47 -17.69 0.14
C ASN A 27 4.60 -16.64 -0.98
N VAL A 28 3.55 -16.39 -1.77
CA VAL A 28 3.61 -15.37 -2.83
C VAL A 28 3.65 -13.99 -2.18
N LYS A 29 4.60 -13.15 -2.59
CA LYS A 29 4.69 -11.76 -2.14
C LYS A 29 3.71 -10.88 -2.92
N ILE A 30 2.88 -10.11 -2.23
CA ILE A 30 1.80 -9.32 -2.82
C ILE A 30 1.94 -7.85 -2.45
N ALA A 31 1.83 -6.99 -3.46
CA ALA A 31 1.82 -5.53 -3.31
C ALA A 31 0.51 -4.92 -3.85
N PRO A 32 -0.50 -4.67 -3.00
CA PRO A 32 -1.71 -3.95 -3.40
C PRO A 32 -1.35 -2.56 -3.91
N THR A 33 -1.92 -2.17 -5.06
CA THR A 33 -1.63 -0.92 -5.73
C THR A 33 -2.91 -0.34 -6.36
N GLY A 34 -3.00 0.99 -6.41
CA GLY A 34 -4.14 1.72 -6.98
C GLY A 34 -5.19 2.05 -5.95
N GLY A 35 -5.27 3.33 -5.56
CA GLY A 35 -6.21 3.85 -4.56
C GLY A 35 -5.97 3.35 -3.13
N VAL A 36 -4.72 2.99 -2.79
CA VAL A 36 -4.33 2.70 -1.40
C VAL A 36 -4.10 4.02 -0.66
N SER A 37 -4.81 4.22 0.46
CA SER A 37 -4.58 5.31 1.40
C SER A 37 -3.90 4.79 2.67
N ALA A 38 -3.26 5.67 3.44
CA ALA A 38 -2.56 5.30 4.68
C ALA A 38 -3.49 4.64 5.70
N GLU A 39 -4.74 5.10 5.79
CA GLU A 39 -5.76 4.58 6.72
C GLU A 39 -6.15 3.14 6.37
N ARG A 40 -6.10 2.78 5.08
CA ARG A 40 -6.50 1.46 4.59
C ARG A 40 -5.37 0.43 4.66
N MET A 41 -4.11 0.85 4.80
CA MET A 41 -2.95 -0.06 4.76
C MET A 41 -3.02 -1.15 5.83
N ARG A 42 -3.47 -0.82 7.05
CA ARG A 42 -3.60 -1.79 8.14
C ARG A 42 -4.42 -3.02 7.74
N ALA A 43 -5.61 -2.81 7.16
CA ALA A 43 -6.47 -3.91 6.77
C ALA A 43 -5.85 -4.80 5.68
N TYR A 44 -5.02 -4.24 4.80
CA TYR A 44 -4.27 -5.02 3.80
C TYR A 44 -3.12 -5.81 4.40
N LEU A 45 -2.40 -5.23 5.37
CA LEU A 45 -1.34 -5.91 6.10
C LEU A 45 -1.90 -7.10 6.89
N GLU A 46 -3.00 -6.89 7.61
CA GLU A 46 -3.74 -7.97 8.31
C GLU A 46 -4.25 -9.06 7.35
N ALA A 47 -4.52 -8.71 6.09
CA ALA A 47 -4.90 -9.66 5.05
C ALA A 47 -3.70 -10.39 4.40
N GLY A 48 -2.47 -10.06 4.80
CA GLY A 48 -1.22 -10.69 4.36
C GLY A 48 -0.48 -9.96 3.23
N ALA A 49 -0.76 -8.69 2.98
CA ALA A 49 0.04 -7.89 2.03
C ALA A 49 1.49 -7.75 2.53
N ASP A 50 2.46 -7.83 1.61
CA ASP A 50 3.88 -7.76 1.94
C ASP A 50 4.52 -6.40 1.63
N ALA A 51 3.86 -5.60 0.80
CA ALA A 51 4.29 -4.27 0.39
C ALA A 51 3.11 -3.48 -0.16
N PHE A 52 3.34 -2.23 -0.58
CA PHE A 52 2.32 -1.40 -1.22
C PHE A 52 2.90 -0.66 -2.43
N GLY A 53 2.11 -0.56 -3.48
CA GLY A 53 2.37 0.39 -4.56
C GLY A 53 1.63 1.70 -4.30
N LEU A 54 2.38 2.77 -4.06
CA LEU A 54 1.86 4.11 -3.80
C LEU A 54 1.94 4.97 -5.06
N GLY A 55 0.98 5.88 -5.22
CA GLY A 55 0.84 6.73 -6.40
C GLY A 55 0.28 8.10 -6.05
N SER A 56 -0.81 8.51 -6.69
CA SER A 56 -1.41 9.84 -6.51
C SER A 56 -1.64 10.28 -5.05
N PRO A 57 -2.02 9.40 -4.10
CA PRO A 57 -2.12 9.79 -2.69
C PRO A 57 -0.79 10.27 -2.07
N LEU A 58 0.35 9.71 -2.50
CA LEU A 58 1.69 10.11 -2.05
C LEU A 58 2.25 11.27 -2.88
N PHE A 59 1.89 11.33 -4.17
CA PHE A 59 2.32 12.37 -5.10
C PHE A 59 1.12 13.14 -5.67
N PRO A 60 0.49 14.03 -4.89
CA PRO A 60 -0.60 14.86 -5.40
C PRO A 60 -0.14 15.65 -6.63
N ALA A 61 -0.91 15.60 -7.72
CA ALA A 61 -0.50 16.22 -8.99
C ALA A 61 -0.20 17.72 -8.85
N GLY A 62 -0.98 18.45 -8.05
CA GLY A 62 -0.75 19.87 -7.77
C GLY A 62 0.56 20.12 -7.02
N ALA A 63 0.91 19.26 -6.05
CA ALA A 63 2.18 19.37 -5.32
C ALA A 63 3.38 19.10 -6.23
N VAL A 64 3.28 18.08 -7.10
CA VAL A 64 4.32 17.78 -8.10
C VAL A 64 4.50 18.95 -9.08
N GLN A 65 3.41 19.48 -9.62
CA GLN A 65 3.44 20.62 -10.56
C GLN A 65 4.03 21.88 -9.92
N ALA A 66 3.71 22.14 -8.66
CA ALA A 66 4.23 23.29 -7.90
C ALA A 66 5.63 23.06 -7.34
N SER A 67 6.23 21.87 -7.52
CA SER A 67 7.46 21.46 -6.81
C SER A 67 7.36 21.63 -5.29
N ASP A 68 6.17 21.40 -4.73
CA ASP A 68 5.91 21.47 -3.29
C ASP A 68 6.38 20.18 -2.62
N TRP A 69 7.69 20.13 -2.36
CA TRP A 69 8.33 19.00 -1.71
C TRP A 69 7.88 18.82 -0.26
N ALA A 70 7.40 19.89 0.41
CA ALA A 70 6.94 19.81 1.78
C ALA A 70 5.65 18.96 1.89
N ILE A 71 4.73 19.09 0.93
CA ILE A 71 3.54 18.23 0.85
C ILE A 71 3.95 16.78 0.58
N ILE A 72 4.83 16.53 -0.40
CA ILE A 72 5.25 15.16 -0.74
C ILE A 72 5.97 14.50 0.45
N GLU A 73 6.83 15.23 1.15
CA GLU A 73 7.53 14.74 2.34
C GLU A 73 6.55 14.45 3.50
N LYS A 74 5.53 15.29 3.69
CA LYS A 74 4.45 15.04 4.65
C LYS A 74 3.71 13.75 4.30
N GLU A 75 3.29 13.56 3.06
CA GLU A 75 2.59 12.34 2.65
C GLU A 75 3.49 11.10 2.79
N ALA A 76 4.77 11.20 2.41
CA ALA A 76 5.73 10.12 2.62
C ALA A 76 5.81 9.70 4.10
N ARG A 77 5.91 10.67 5.01
CA ARG A 77 5.85 10.41 6.46
C ARG A 77 4.55 9.75 6.88
N THR A 78 3.41 10.19 6.37
CA THR A 78 2.10 9.58 6.66
C THR A 78 2.09 8.09 6.30
N PHE A 79 2.54 7.73 5.09
CA PHE A 79 2.61 6.34 4.65
C PHE A 79 3.64 5.51 5.42
N THR A 80 4.84 6.04 5.69
CA THR A 80 5.85 5.35 6.50
C THR A 80 5.37 5.11 7.93
N ASN A 81 4.69 6.07 8.55
CA ASN A 81 4.11 5.91 9.88
C ASN A 81 3.02 4.82 9.89
N ALA A 82 2.12 4.83 8.90
CA ALA A 82 1.09 3.81 8.78
C ALA A 82 1.67 2.38 8.63
N TYR A 83 2.76 2.24 7.87
CA TYR A 83 3.44 0.95 7.70
C TYR A 83 4.19 0.50 8.96
N THR A 84 5.01 1.37 9.55
CA THR A 84 5.84 1.03 10.71
C THR A 84 5.05 0.81 12.00
N LEU A 85 3.89 1.46 12.16
CA LEU A 85 3.00 1.19 13.29
C LEU A 85 2.43 -0.22 13.26
N PHE A 86 2.28 -0.84 12.09
CA PHE A 86 1.88 -2.23 11.99
C PHE A 86 3.02 -3.16 12.38
N ASP A 87 4.22 -2.94 11.84
CA ASP A 87 5.41 -3.78 12.07
C ASP A 87 5.83 -3.87 13.55
N ARG A 88 5.47 -2.88 14.38
CA ARG A 88 5.75 -2.88 15.83
C ARG A 88 4.71 -3.61 16.68
N LEU A 89 3.60 -4.05 16.10
CA LEU A 89 2.49 -4.71 16.82
C LEU A 89 2.44 -6.22 16.63
N GLU A 90 3.27 -6.78 15.76
CA GLU A 90 3.48 -8.23 15.56
C GLU A 90 4.87 -8.66 16.05
#